data_AF-A0A4P6MLY0-F1
#
_entry.id   AF-A0A4P6MLY0-F1
#
_cell.length_a   1.000
_cell.length_b   1.000
_cell.length_c   1.000
_cell.angle_alpha   90.00
_cell.angle_beta   90.00
_cell.angle_gamma   90.00
#
_symmetry.space_group_name_H-M   'P 1'
#
loop_
_entity.id
_entity.type
_entity.pdbx_description
1 polymer ?
#
loop_
_entity_poly.entity_id
_entity_poly.type
_entity_poly.pdbx_seq_one_letter_code
_entity_poly.pdbx_strand_id
1 'polypeptide(L)'
;MKINQLILSFSIVPATSIIVVSCQNNPEQNTHSKLNNSPTTQIKKYFAEFKQTYKNLEAFLIFDTQKQIKINNEFNLFFDEFRNIKKLAKKLKFVSNPVENGQYFLNQSELNAHFDNSQQNIYKKWLSSQNGVKIVNNALGISDDAQIQIKSNSTYLSAKNNSNQIYAFEQYLNSLDNKNFKDDELINNIAKMKQFVSDHIYNEQKWQSDLEDSLLNEQNHSHDNHSHTHSHATINIALNALRQNNEFVDELEKLYSLESNFNALDDNGKKELILNNIFKLNKIDINKYRQIIKNAQLSLTKLREQAIKLFIAIKSIENHIKL
;
A
#
# COMPACT_ATOMS: atom_id res chain seq x y z
N MET A 1 66.47 -42.26 -7.12
CA MET A 1 65.51 -42.30 -5.99
C MET A 1 64.24 -42.95 -6.52
N LYS A 2 63.91 -44.22 -6.22
CA LYS A 2 63.35 -44.77 -4.95
C LYS A 2 62.10 -43.97 -4.52
N ILE A 3 60.90 -44.51 -4.25
CA ILE A 3 60.37 -45.86 -4.02
C ILE A 3 58.82 -45.83 -4.20
N ASN A 4 58.25 -47.00 -4.53
CA ASN A 4 56.83 -47.44 -4.56
C ASN A 4 55.94 -47.09 -3.34
N GLN A 5 54.60 -47.05 -3.56
CA GLN A 5 53.55 -47.96 -3.02
C GLN A 5 52.14 -47.38 -3.37
N LEU A 6 51.28 -48.07 -4.14
CA LEU A 6 50.29 -49.09 -3.75
C LEU A 6 49.37 -48.61 -2.60
N ILE A 7 48.04 -48.55 -2.76
CA ILE A 7 47.13 -49.67 -2.52
C ILE A 7 45.77 -49.46 -3.23
N LEU A 8 45.28 -50.56 -3.81
CA LEU A 8 43.91 -50.81 -4.28
C LEU A 8 42.91 -50.94 -3.11
N SER A 9 41.66 -50.56 -3.34
CA SER A 9 40.54 -51.39 -2.89
C SER A 9 39.33 -51.23 -3.81
N PHE A 10 39.10 -52.29 -4.58
CA PHE A 10 37.84 -52.63 -5.19
C PHE A 10 36.74 -52.80 -4.12
N SER A 11 35.52 -52.42 -4.46
CA SER A 11 34.33 -53.09 -3.93
C SER A 11 33.33 -53.27 -5.07
N ILE A 12 32.94 -54.53 -5.23
CA ILE A 12 32.18 -55.14 -6.30
C ILE A 12 30.75 -55.42 -5.77
N VAL A 13 29.74 -54.89 -6.49
CA VAL A 13 28.43 -55.52 -6.84
C VAL A 13 27.36 -55.61 -5.70
N PRO A 14 26.03 -55.63 -5.98
CA PRO A 14 25.36 -55.87 -7.27
C PRO A 14 24.34 -54.84 -7.77
N ALA A 15 24.19 -54.85 -9.09
CA ALA A 15 22.93 -54.58 -9.77
C ALA A 15 21.93 -55.69 -9.42
N THR A 16 20.84 -55.35 -8.74
CA THR A 16 19.68 -56.23 -8.63
C THR A 16 18.76 -55.99 -9.82
N SER A 17 18.68 -57.04 -10.63
CA SER A 17 17.72 -57.29 -11.68
C SER A 17 16.29 -57.01 -11.21
N ILE A 18 15.61 -56.14 -11.95
CA ILE A 18 14.15 -56.00 -11.88
C ILE A 18 13.56 -57.31 -12.39
N ILE A 19 13.03 -58.12 -11.47
CA ILE A 19 12.12 -59.21 -11.84
C ILE A 19 10.78 -58.57 -12.17
N VAL A 20 10.49 -58.49 -13.47
CA VAL A 20 9.14 -58.27 -13.99
C VAL A 20 8.36 -59.55 -13.73
N VAL A 21 7.43 -59.53 -12.79
CA VAL A 21 6.34 -60.51 -12.74
C VAL A 21 5.06 -59.79 -13.16
N SER A 22 4.72 -59.94 -14.43
CA SER A 22 3.37 -59.71 -14.91
C SER A 22 2.50 -60.89 -14.48
N CYS A 23 1.42 -60.62 -13.75
CA CYS A 23 0.26 -61.51 -13.73
C CYS A 23 -0.91 -60.77 -14.37
N GLN A 24 -1.47 -61.37 -15.41
CA GLN A 24 -2.61 -60.90 -16.19
C GLN A 24 -3.93 -60.99 -15.39
N ASN A 25 -4.74 -59.96 -15.61
CA ASN A 25 -6.18 -59.75 -15.43
C ASN A 25 -7.07 -60.89 -14.90
N ASN A 26 -7.94 -60.50 -13.95
CA ASN A 26 -9.36 -60.89 -13.97
C ASN A 26 -10.21 -59.59 -13.95
N PRO A 27 -11.22 -59.44 -14.84
CA PRO A 27 -12.04 -58.24 -14.90
C PRO A 27 -13.32 -58.44 -14.11
N GLU A 28 -13.39 -57.90 -12.90
CA GLU A 28 -14.69 -57.66 -12.26
C GLU A 28 -14.84 -56.18 -11.95
N GLN A 29 -15.93 -55.66 -12.50
CA GLN A 29 -16.42 -54.32 -12.38
C GLN A 29 -16.62 -53.97 -10.90
N ASN A 30 -15.70 -53.19 -10.35
CA ASN A 30 -16.04 -52.25 -9.30
C ASN A 30 -15.86 -50.85 -9.89
N THR A 31 -17.00 -50.22 -10.17
CA THR A 31 -17.13 -48.79 -10.46
C THR A 31 -16.61 -47.97 -9.29
N HIS A 32 -15.29 -47.88 -9.16
CA HIS A 32 -14.68 -46.74 -8.50
C HIS A 32 -14.64 -45.62 -9.54
N SER A 33 -15.49 -44.61 -9.33
CA SER A 33 -15.35 -43.33 -9.99
C SER A 33 -13.88 -42.92 -9.94
N LYS A 34 -13.19 -42.89 -11.08
CA LYS A 34 -11.88 -42.25 -11.19
C LYS A 34 -12.09 -40.77 -10.88
N LEU A 35 -11.93 -40.37 -9.63
CA LEU A 35 -11.58 -39.00 -9.29
C LEU A 35 -10.14 -38.78 -9.76
N ASN A 36 -9.99 -38.57 -11.07
CA ASN A 36 -8.72 -38.23 -11.70
C ASN A 36 -8.40 -36.78 -11.37
N ASN A 37 -7.51 -36.53 -10.41
CA ASN A 37 -6.57 -35.39 -10.43
C ASN A 37 -5.41 -35.70 -9.47
N SER A 38 -4.20 -35.86 -9.99
CA SER A 38 -2.97 -36.03 -9.19
C SER A 38 -2.72 -34.78 -8.33
N PRO A 39 -2.17 -34.88 -7.10
CA PRO A 39 -1.82 -33.72 -6.28
C PRO A 39 -0.94 -32.69 -7.00
N THR A 40 -0.06 -33.15 -7.90
CA THR A 40 0.73 -32.29 -8.79
C THR A 40 -0.14 -31.46 -9.73
N THR A 41 -1.21 -32.03 -10.29
CA THR A 41 -2.15 -31.32 -11.17
C THR A 41 -2.87 -30.21 -10.41
N GLN A 42 -3.27 -30.47 -9.16
CA GLN A 42 -3.98 -29.49 -8.34
C GLN A 42 -3.07 -28.33 -7.91
N ILE A 43 -1.82 -28.60 -7.53
CA ILE A 43 -0.82 -27.54 -7.23
C ILE A 43 -0.53 -26.70 -8.47
N LYS A 44 -0.37 -27.33 -9.65
CA LYS A 44 -0.18 -26.60 -10.92
C LYS A 44 -1.37 -25.69 -11.22
N LYS A 45 -2.61 -26.13 -10.93
CA LYS A 45 -3.81 -25.30 -11.08
C LYS A 45 -3.78 -24.09 -10.14
N TYR A 46 -3.57 -24.28 -8.83
CA TYR A 46 -3.52 -23.16 -7.88
C TYR A 46 -2.38 -22.18 -8.19
N PHE A 47 -1.24 -22.69 -8.66
CA PHE A 47 -0.15 -21.83 -9.08
C PHE A 47 -0.46 -21.06 -10.37
N ALA A 48 -1.20 -21.66 -11.32
CA ALA A 48 -1.69 -20.93 -12.48
C ALA A 48 -2.64 -19.79 -12.09
N GLU A 49 -3.53 -20.02 -11.11
CA GLU A 49 -4.42 -18.99 -10.54
C GLU A 49 -3.62 -17.88 -9.84
N PHE A 50 -2.60 -18.24 -9.04
CA PHE A 50 -1.66 -17.28 -8.44
C PHE A 50 -0.96 -16.45 -9.52
N LYS A 51 -0.37 -17.08 -10.54
CA LYS A 51 0.38 -16.40 -11.61
C LYS A 51 -0.51 -15.46 -12.41
N GLN A 52 -1.74 -15.87 -12.73
CA GLN A 52 -2.68 -15.01 -13.44
C GLN A 52 -3.09 -13.80 -12.59
N THR A 53 -3.37 -14.00 -11.30
CA THR A 53 -3.70 -12.92 -10.37
C THR A 53 -2.50 -11.98 -10.18
N TYR A 54 -1.29 -12.52 -10.13
CA TYR A 54 -0.06 -11.75 -10.00
C TYR A 54 0.19 -10.90 -11.25
N LYS A 55 0.04 -11.46 -12.45
CA LYS A 55 0.12 -10.69 -13.71
C LYS A 55 -0.90 -9.56 -13.78
N ASN A 56 -2.13 -9.82 -13.31
CA ASN A 56 -3.15 -8.78 -13.26
C ASN A 56 -2.71 -7.64 -12.32
N LEU A 57 -2.14 -7.95 -11.16
CA LEU A 57 -1.58 -6.95 -10.24
C LEU A 57 -0.35 -6.24 -10.79
N GLU A 58 0.53 -6.97 -11.48
CA GLU A 58 1.72 -6.44 -12.13
C GLU A 58 1.36 -5.33 -13.13
N ALA A 59 0.27 -5.50 -13.89
CA ALA A 59 -0.23 -4.48 -14.82
C ALA A 59 -0.66 -3.16 -14.13
N PHE A 60 -0.94 -3.18 -12.82
CA PHE A 60 -1.23 -1.99 -12.02
C PHE A 60 -0.02 -1.53 -11.19
N LEU A 61 0.94 -2.41 -10.92
CA LEU A 61 2.12 -2.14 -10.10
C LEU A 61 3.36 -1.74 -10.92
N ILE A 62 3.33 -1.94 -12.25
CA ILE A 62 4.47 -1.72 -13.16
C ILE A 62 4.17 -0.65 -14.22
N PHE A 63 4.91 0.45 -14.05
CA PHE A 63 5.60 1.30 -15.02
C PHE A 63 4.98 1.54 -16.41
N ASP A 64 4.58 2.80 -16.64
CA ASP A 64 4.68 3.47 -17.94
C ASP A 64 6.11 3.26 -18.50
N THR A 65 6.27 3.32 -19.82
CA THR A 65 7.54 3.26 -20.59
C THR A 65 8.71 4.07 -19.98
N GLN A 66 8.42 5.05 -19.12
CA GLN A 66 9.38 5.90 -18.41
C GLN A 66 9.73 5.48 -16.97
N LYS A 67 9.32 4.29 -16.51
CA LYS A 67 9.56 3.85 -15.13
C LYS A 67 8.99 4.80 -14.04
N GLN A 68 7.79 5.34 -14.23
CA GLN A 68 6.98 5.91 -13.14
C GLN A 68 5.88 4.95 -12.68
N ILE A 69 5.79 4.74 -11.38
CA ILE A 69 4.82 3.85 -10.75
C ILE A 69 3.50 4.59 -10.73
N LYS A 70 2.55 4.08 -11.50
CA LYS A 70 1.17 4.52 -11.40
C LYS A 70 0.44 3.37 -10.69
N ILE A 71 0.44 3.35 -9.35
CA ILE A 71 -0.43 2.43 -8.57
C ILE A 71 -1.81 2.35 -9.24
N ASN A 72 -2.31 3.52 -9.61
CA ASN A 72 -3.32 3.78 -10.61
C ASN A 72 -3.22 5.28 -10.98
N ASN A 73 -3.91 5.71 -12.03
CA ASN A 73 -3.94 7.13 -12.40
C ASN A 73 -4.59 8.00 -11.30
N GLU A 74 -5.55 7.44 -10.56
CA GLU A 74 -6.34 8.20 -9.59
C GLU A 74 -5.56 8.58 -8.33
N PHE A 75 -4.66 7.72 -7.84
CA PHE A 75 -3.77 8.03 -6.72
C PHE A 75 -2.72 9.06 -7.12
N ASN A 76 -2.24 9.03 -8.36
CA ASN A 76 -1.34 10.07 -8.86
C ASN A 76 -2.06 11.42 -9.00
N LEU A 77 -3.31 11.41 -9.48
CA LEU A 77 -4.14 12.62 -9.51
C LEU A 77 -4.35 13.17 -8.10
N PHE A 78 -4.65 12.32 -7.12
CA PHE A 78 -4.69 12.70 -5.71
C PHE A 78 -3.41 13.40 -5.26
N PHE A 79 -2.27 12.78 -5.54
CA PHE A 79 -0.97 13.30 -5.15
C PHE A 79 -0.65 14.67 -5.77
N ASP A 80 -0.85 14.80 -7.09
CA ASP A 80 -0.58 16.04 -7.82
C ASP A 80 -1.49 17.19 -7.35
N GLU A 81 -2.76 16.90 -7.07
CA GLU A 81 -3.72 17.89 -6.58
C GLU A 81 -3.42 18.32 -5.15
N PHE A 82 -2.95 17.42 -4.28
CA PHE A 82 -2.59 17.77 -2.90
C PHE A 82 -1.34 18.65 -2.81
N ARG A 83 -0.38 18.50 -3.74
CA ARG A 83 0.78 19.41 -3.83
C ARG A 83 0.39 20.87 -4.05
N ASN A 84 -0.75 21.14 -4.69
CA ASN A 84 -1.24 22.50 -4.90
C ASN A 84 -1.61 23.22 -3.59
N ILE A 85 -1.89 22.47 -2.52
CA ILE A 85 -2.24 23.01 -1.19
C ILE A 85 -1.04 23.67 -0.50
N LYS A 86 0.20 23.45 -0.97
CA LYS A 86 1.40 24.14 -0.46
C LYS A 86 1.28 25.67 -0.47
N LYS A 87 0.47 26.23 -1.37
CA LYS A 87 0.16 27.67 -1.39
C LYS A 87 -0.65 28.10 -0.15
N LEU A 88 -1.60 27.28 0.30
CA LEU A 88 -2.38 27.52 1.51
C LEU A 88 -1.49 27.58 2.75
N ALA A 89 -0.50 26.68 2.91
CA ALA A 89 0.44 26.72 4.04
C ALA A 89 1.18 28.07 4.13
N LYS A 90 1.65 28.58 2.99
CA LYS A 90 2.31 29.91 2.93
C LYS A 90 1.38 31.03 3.32
N LYS A 91 0.12 30.97 2.86
CA LYS A 91 -0.89 31.99 3.13
C LYS A 91 -1.35 31.97 4.58
N LEU A 92 -1.57 30.78 5.15
CA LEU A 92 -1.82 30.60 6.57
C LEU A 92 -0.66 31.16 7.40
N LYS A 93 0.59 30.79 7.07
CA LYS A 93 1.77 31.30 7.78
C LYS A 93 1.82 32.82 7.81
N PHE A 94 1.46 33.47 6.71
CA PHE A 94 1.37 34.93 6.62
C PHE A 94 0.24 35.46 7.52
N VAL A 95 -1.01 35.04 7.33
CA VAL A 95 -2.14 35.60 8.08
C VAL A 95 -2.07 35.32 9.57
N SER A 96 -1.51 34.19 9.99
CA SER A 96 -1.40 33.79 11.40
C SER A 96 -0.12 34.28 12.07
N ASN A 97 0.66 35.16 11.43
CA ASN A 97 1.88 35.71 12.00
C ASN A 97 1.55 36.88 12.96
N PRO A 98 1.73 36.73 14.29
CA PRO A 98 1.38 37.77 15.24
C PRO A 98 2.32 39.00 15.15
N VAL A 99 3.55 38.83 14.66
CA VAL A 99 4.51 39.93 14.52
C VAL A 99 4.17 40.82 13.33
N GLU A 100 3.72 40.23 12.23
CA GLU A 100 3.39 40.97 11.00
C GLU A 100 1.92 41.45 10.98
N ASN A 101 1.01 40.62 11.48
CA ASN A 101 -0.43 40.77 11.26
C ASN A 101 -1.27 40.73 12.56
N GLY A 102 -0.64 40.82 13.74
CA GLY A 102 -1.35 40.73 15.02
C GLY A 102 -2.46 41.77 15.21
N GLN A 103 -2.28 42.98 14.66
CA GLN A 103 -3.28 44.05 14.63
C GLN A 103 -4.57 43.67 13.90
N TYR A 104 -4.52 42.67 13.01
CA TYR A 104 -5.67 42.19 12.24
C TYR A 104 -6.39 41.01 12.90
N PHE A 105 -5.95 40.58 14.09
CA PHE A 105 -6.61 39.49 14.79
C PHE A 105 -7.97 39.96 15.37
N LEU A 106 -8.92 39.02 15.44
CA LEU A 106 -10.23 39.27 16.03
C LEU A 106 -10.11 39.27 17.56
N ASN A 107 -10.64 40.31 18.18
CA ASN A 107 -10.80 40.36 19.63
C ASN A 107 -12.04 39.54 20.06
N GLN A 108 -12.20 39.33 21.37
CA GLN A 108 -13.28 38.47 21.88
C GLN A 108 -14.68 39.04 21.60
N SER A 109 -14.85 40.37 21.52
CA SER A 109 -16.12 41.00 21.19
C SER A 109 -16.52 40.71 19.74
N GLU A 110 -15.59 40.85 18.80
CA GLU A 110 -15.78 40.53 17.38
C GLU A 110 -16.07 39.03 17.20
N LEU A 111 -15.34 38.17 17.91
CA LEU A 111 -15.58 36.72 17.90
C LEU A 111 -17.00 36.38 18.39
N ASN A 112 -17.46 36.96 19.49
CA ASN A 112 -18.78 36.69 20.03
C ASN A 112 -19.92 37.25 19.17
N ALA A 113 -19.68 38.35 18.45
CA ALA A 113 -20.69 38.98 17.60
C ALA A 113 -20.97 38.17 16.33
N HIS A 114 -19.94 37.50 15.78
CA HIS A 114 -20.04 36.87 14.47
C HIS A 114 -19.81 35.36 14.45
N PHE A 115 -19.22 34.75 15.48
CA PHE A 115 -18.82 33.35 15.48
C PHE A 115 -19.38 32.61 16.70
N ASP A 116 -19.99 31.44 16.47
CA ASP A 116 -20.33 30.53 17.57
C ASP A 116 -19.07 29.92 18.21
N ASN A 117 -19.21 29.29 19.38
CA ASN A 117 -18.08 28.71 20.11
C ASN A 117 -17.25 27.70 19.29
N SER A 118 -17.91 26.89 18.44
CA SER A 118 -17.22 25.92 17.58
C SER A 118 -16.41 26.62 16.49
N GLN A 119 -16.98 27.65 15.88
CA GLN A 119 -16.33 28.47 14.85
C GLN A 119 -15.18 29.31 15.42
N GLN A 120 -15.31 29.82 16.65
CA GLN A 120 -14.22 30.48 17.36
C GLN A 120 -13.02 29.55 17.56
N ASN A 121 -13.26 28.28 17.87
CA ASN A 121 -12.18 27.29 17.99
C ASN A 121 -11.52 26.99 16.64
N ILE A 122 -12.30 26.91 15.56
CA ILE A 122 -11.76 26.74 14.19
C ILE A 122 -10.90 27.96 13.83
N TYR A 123 -11.38 29.18 14.06
CA TYR A 123 -10.63 30.42 13.86
C TYR A 123 -9.30 30.40 14.62
N LYS A 124 -9.34 30.08 15.92
CA LYS A 124 -8.14 30.03 16.77
C LYS A 124 -7.13 29.01 16.26
N LYS A 125 -7.60 27.82 15.88
CA LYS A 125 -6.77 26.73 15.35
C LYS A 125 -6.11 27.11 14.02
N TRP A 126 -6.86 27.72 13.11
CA TRP A 126 -6.42 27.91 11.73
C TRP A 126 -5.78 29.26 11.44
N LEU A 127 -6.30 30.34 12.03
CA LEU A 127 -6.05 31.71 11.56
C LEU A 127 -5.36 32.60 12.59
N SER A 128 -5.53 32.35 13.89
CA SER A 128 -4.85 33.12 14.94
C SER A 128 -3.75 32.34 15.67
N SER A 129 -3.49 31.10 15.24
CA SER A 129 -2.35 30.29 15.71
C SER A 129 -1.65 29.64 14.52
N GLN A 130 -0.45 29.11 14.74
CA GLN A 130 0.32 28.41 13.71
C GLN A 130 -0.13 26.94 13.51
N ASN A 131 -1.18 26.49 14.20
CA ASN A 131 -1.63 25.09 14.12
C ASN A 131 -2.22 24.75 12.74
N GLY A 132 -2.95 25.66 12.10
CA GLY A 132 -3.44 25.47 10.73
C GLY A 132 -2.32 25.19 9.72
N VAL A 133 -1.17 25.87 9.88
CA VAL A 133 0.03 25.64 9.04
C VAL A 133 0.55 24.22 9.23
N LYS A 134 0.62 23.74 10.48
CA LYS A 134 1.03 22.37 10.79
C LYS A 134 0.12 21.34 10.14
N ILE A 135 -1.20 21.52 10.23
CA ILE A 135 -2.19 20.61 9.62
C ILE A 135 -1.97 20.46 8.12
N VAL A 136 -1.75 21.58 7.41
CA VAL A 136 -1.45 21.54 5.97
C VAL A 136 -0.12 20.84 5.69
N ASN A 137 0.92 21.13 6.47
CA ASN A 137 2.22 20.49 6.28
C ASN A 137 2.17 18.98 6.54
N ASN A 138 1.38 18.52 7.51
CA ASN A 138 1.17 17.10 7.78
C ASN A 138 0.50 16.41 6.58
N ALA A 139 -0.57 17.01 6.03
CA ALA A 139 -1.24 16.49 4.84
C ALA A 139 -0.30 16.34 3.62
N LEU A 140 0.56 17.34 3.42
CA LEU A 140 1.61 17.30 2.38
C LEU A 140 2.64 16.20 2.67
N GLY A 141 3.12 16.12 3.92
CA GLY A 141 4.09 15.10 4.36
C GLY A 141 3.58 13.69 4.16
N ILE A 142 2.35 13.41 4.59
CA ILE A 142 1.67 12.11 4.37
C ILE A 142 1.69 11.72 2.89
N SER A 143 1.37 12.67 2.01
CA SER A 143 1.30 12.42 0.56
C SER A 143 2.68 12.15 -0.03
N ASP A 144 3.68 12.96 0.33
CA ASP A 144 5.07 12.82 -0.14
C ASP A 144 5.73 11.54 0.39
N ASP A 145 5.54 11.21 1.67
CA ASP A 145 6.08 9.99 2.29
C ASP A 145 5.48 8.74 1.65
N ALA A 146 4.16 8.72 1.43
CA ALA A 146 3.52 7.63 0.72
C ALA A 146 4.12 7.44 -0.67
N GLN A 147 4.30 8.52 -1.44
CA GLN A 147 4.93 8.44 -2.77
C GLN A 147 6.35 7.86 -2.70
N ILE A 148 7.17 8.29 -1.74
CA ILE A 148 8.55 7.79 -1.58
C ILE A 148 8.55 6.28 -1.26
N GLN A 149 7.73 5.85 -0.31
CA GLN A 149 7.68 4.44 0.09
C GLN A 149 7.15 3.54 -1.04
N ILE A 150 6.09 3.97 -1.73
CA ILE A 150 5.57 3.30 -2.93
C ILE A 150 6.67 3.22 -4.00
N LYS A 151 7.46 4.29 -4.17
CA LYS A 151 8.57 4.33 -5.11
C LYS A 151 9.64 3.29 -4.82
N SER A 152 10.02 3.19 -3.55
CA SER A 152 10.94 2.17 -3.08
C SER A 152 10.41 0.78 -3.39
N ASN A 153 9.15 0.48 -3.03
CA ASN A 153 8.57 -0.85 -3.24
C ASN A 153 8.51 -1.28 -4.70
N SER A 154 8.08 -0.43 -5.63
CA SER A 154 8.07 -0.86 -7.03
C SER A 154 9.47 -1.04 -7.61
N THR A 155 10.48 -0.34 -7.08
CA THR A 155 11.88 -0.63 -7.41
C THR A 155 12.22 -2.08 -7.01
N TYR A 156 11.78 -2.53 -5.84
CA TYR A 156 11.89 -3.94 -5.44
C TYR A 156 11.05 -4.89 -6.30
N LEU A 157 9.82 -4.52 -6.67
CA LEU A 157 8.95 -5.34 -7.53
C LEU A 157 9.56 -5.53 -8.94
N SER A 158 10.23 -4.50 -9.48
CA SER A 158 10.82 -4.51 -10.83
C SER A 158 12.25 -5.05 -10.88
N ALA A 159 12.97 -5.08 -9.76
CA ALA A 159 14.22 -5.80 -9.67
C ALA A 159 13.94 -7.28 -9.97
N LYS A 160 14.63 -7.84 -10.97
CA LYS A 160 14.42 -9.19 -11.54
C LYS A 160 14.43 -10.34 -10.51
N ASN A 161 14.72 -10.10 -9.24
CA ASN A 161 14.76 -11.10 -8.17
C ASN A 161 13.38 -11.67 -7.79
N ASN A 162 12.26 -10.97 -8.03
CA ASN A 162 10.92 -11.50 -7.73
C ASN A 162 10.30 -12.28 -8.89
N SER A 163 10.54 -11.82 -10.13
CA SER A 163 10.33 -12.65 -11.31
C SER A 163 11.13 -13.96 -11.21
N ASN A 164 12.34 -13.92 -10.63
CA ASN A 164 13.14 -15.12 -10.39
C ASN A 164 12.54 -16.09 -9.36
N GLN A 165 11.79 -15.64 -8.35
CA GLN A 165 11.15 -16.56 -7.37
C GLN A 165 9.89 -17.21 -7.93
N ILE A 166 9.02 -16.43 -8.60
CA ILE A 166 7.84 -16.97 -9.30
C ILE A 166 8.29 -17.89 -10.44
N TYR A 167 9.34 -17.50 -11.18
CA TYR A 167 9.95 -18.33 -12.21
C TYR A 167 10.64 -19.57 -11.63
N ALA A 168 11.41 -19.46 -10.54
CA ALA A 168 12.04 -20.62 -9.89
C ALA A 168 10.99 -21.61 -9.41
N PHE A 169 9.89 -21.13 -8.84
CA PHE A 169 8.76 -21.96 -8.46
C PHE A 169 8.09 -22.61 -9.68
N GLU A 170 7.93 -21.87 -10.78
CA GLU A 170 7.43 -22.43 -12.04
C GLU A 170 8.35 -23.52 -12.62
N GLN A 171 9.67 -23.30 -12.62
CA GLN A 171 10.65 -24.28 -13.07
C GLN A 171 10.62 -25.53 -12.20
N TYR A 172 10.54 -25.35 -10.87
CA TYR A 172 10.38 -26.42 -9.91
C TYR A 172 9.07 -27.22 -10.14
N LEU A 173 7.93 -26.56 -10.38
CA LEU A 173 6.68 -27.27 -10.69
C LEU A 173 6.73 -28.04 -12.01
N ASN A 174 7.48 -27.55 -12.99
CA ASN A 174 7.66 -28.21 -14.28
C ASN A 174 8.58 -29.44 -14.20
N SER A 175 9.45 -29.53 -13.19
CA SER A 175 10.33 -30.69 -12.96
C SER A 175 9.72 -31.79 -12.07
N LEU A 176 8.52 -31.57 -11.52
CA LEU A 176 7.79 -32.57 -10.72
C LEU A 176 7.05 -33.60 -11.60
N ASP A 177 7.60 -34.81 -11.66
CA ASP A 177 6.92 -36.03 -12.15
C ASP A 177 6.47 -36.92 -10.97
N ASN A 178 5.16 -36.99 -10.70
CA ASN A 178 4.50 -37.94 -9.78
C ASN A 178 5.21 -38.21 -8.42
N LYS A 179 5.80 -37.19 -7.78
CA LYS A 179 6.41 -37.35 -6.44
C LYS A 179 5.41 -37.05 -5.33
N ASN A 180 5.36 -37.95 -4.33
CA ASN A 180 4.58 -37.80 -3.10
C ASN A 180 5.20 -36.70 -2.22
N PHE A 181 4.38 -35.73 -1.81
CA PHE A 181 4.83 -34.45 -1.26
C PHE A 181 5.29 -34.54 0.21
N LYS A 182 6.60 -34.38 0.41
CA LYS A 182 7.27 -33.88 1.63
C LYS A 182 8.47 -33.03 1.15
N ASP A 183 8.18 -31.91 0.50
CA ASP A 183 9.22 -31.14 -0.19
C ASP A 183 9.45 -29.79 0.52
N ASP A 184 10.52 -29.76 1.31
CA ASP A 184 10.96 -28.57 2.04
C ASP A 184 11.29 -27.40 1.10
N GLU A 185 11.70 -27.69 -0.14
CA GLU A 185 11.98 -26.66 -1.16
C GLU A 185 10.69 -25.93 -1.57
N LEU A 186 9.63 -26.70 -1.79
CA LEU A 186 8.31 -26.19 -2.12
C LEU A 186 7.73 -25.33 -0.97
N ILE A 187 7.84 -25.81 0.28
CA ILE A 187 7.41 -25.08 1.48
C ILE A 187 8.20 -23.77 1.61
N ASN A 188 9.52 -23.79 1.43
CA ASN A 188 10.37 -22.61 1.50
C ASN A 188 10.01 -21.57 0.43
N ASN A 189 9.78 -22.00 -0.81
CA ASN A 189 9.41 -21.09 -1.90
C ASN A 189 8.02 -20.46 -1.68
N ILE A 190 7.06 -21.22 -1.14
CA ILE A 190 5.75 -20.67 -0.76
C ILE A 190 5.86 -19.63 0.35
N ALA A 191 6.66 -19.90 1.38
CA ALA A 191 6.91 -18.96 2.46
C ALA A 191 7.52 -17.64 1.94
N LYS A 192 8.50 -17.73 1.03
CA LYS A 192 9.10 -16.56 0.36
C LYS A 192 8.10 -15.78 -0.48
N MET A 193 7.23 -16.45 -1.25
CA MET A 193 6.17 -15.78 -2.01
C MET A 193 5.20 -15.04 -1.08
N LYS A 194 4.79 -15.67 0.02
CA LYS A 194 3.90 -15.05 1.02
C LYS A 194 4.54 -13.82 1.65
N GLN A 195 5.80 -13.93 2.07
CA GLN A 195 6.55 -12.83 2.64
C GLN A 195 6.67 -11.67 1.65
N PHE A 196 7.03 -11.96 0.40
CA PHE A 196 7.09 -10.98 -0.66
C PHE A 196 5.77 -10.21 -0.87
N VAL A 197 4.64 -10.92 -0.97
CA VAL A 197 3.32 -10.26 -1.10
C VAL A 197 3.03 -9.39 0.13
N SER A 198 3.35 -9.88 1.33
CA SER A 198 3.10 -9.20 2.61
C SER A 198 3.94 -7.94 2.81
N ASP A 199 5.19 -7.96 2.36
CA ASP A 199 6.15 -6.89 2.58
C ASP A 199 5.99 -5.76 1.55
N HIS A 200 5.57 -6.07 0.32
CA HIS A 200 5.61 -5.11 -0.78
C HIS A 200 4.26 -4.81 -1.45
N ILE A 201 3.31 -5.74 -1.43
CA ILE A 201 2.03 -5.60 -2.16
C ILE A 201 0.89 -5.25 -1.20
N TYR A 202 0.55 -6.16 -0.29
CA TYR A 202 -0.55 -6.03 0.66
C TYR A 202 -0.26 -6.84 1.92
N ASN A 203 -0.43 -6.23 3.09
CA ASN A 203 -0.29 -6.94 4.37
C ASN A 203 -1.64 -7.03 5.06
N GLU A 204 -2.23 -8.22 5.04
CA GLU A 204 -3.54 -8.49 5.63
C GLU A 204 -3.53 -8.31 7.16
N GLN A 205 -2.45 -8.70 7.83
CA GLN A 205 -2.36 -8.69 9.30
C GLN A 205 -2.19 -7.29 9.87
N LYS A 206 -1.46 -6.41 9.16
CA LYS A 206 -1.18 -5.04 9.61
C LYS A 206 -2.19 -4.01 9.11
N TRP A 207 -3.03 -4.37 8.14
CA TRP A 207 -3.98 -3.45 7.50
C TRP A 207 -4.82 -2.63 8.49
N GLN A 208 -5.36 -3.24 9.53
CA GLN A 208 -6.21 -2.54 10.50
C GLN A 208 -5.39 -1.55 11.35
N SER A 209 -4.26 -1.99 11.90
CA SER A 209 -3.37 -1.13 12.68
C SER A 209 -2.76 0.01 11.85
N ASP A 210 -2.53 -0.21 10.55
CA ASP A 210 -2.03 0.83 9.66
C ASP A 210 -3.08 1.90 9.35
N LEU A 211 -4.38 1.67 9.64
CA LEU A 211 -5.44 2.67 9.48
C LEU A 211 -5.70 3.49 10.75
N GLU A 212 -5.09 3.14 11.88
CA GLU A 212 -5.32 3.83 13.17
C GLU A 212 -4.54 5.15 13.30
N ASP A 213 -3.65 5.45 12.35
CA ASP A 213 -2.93 6.72 12.31
C ASP A 213 -3.89 7.92 12.27
N SER A 214 -3.46 9.12 12.63
CA SER A 214 -4.28 10.33 12.48
C SER A 214 -3.50 11.45 11.84
N LEU A 215 -4.17 12.31 11.08
CA LEU A 215 -3.60 13.55 10.55
C LEU A 215 -2.94 14.42 11.63
N LEU A 216 -3.47 14.36 12.86
CA LEU A 216 -3.05 15.20 13.98
C LEU A 216 -1.93 14.60 14.83
N ASN A 217 -1.53 13.34 14.59
CA ASN A 217 -0.47 12.70 15.37
C ASN A 217 0.91 13.07 14.80
N GLU A 218 1.63 13.97 15.49
CA GLU A 218 2.97 14.44 15.07
C GLU A 218 4.03 13.32 15.10
N GLN A 219 3.81 12.23 15.86
CA GLN A 219 4.76 11.11 15.93
C GLN A 219 4.76 10.24 14.66
N ASN A 220 3.73 10.33 13.83
CA ASN A 220 3.56 9.49 12.64
C ASN A 220 4.32 10.02 11.41
N HIS A 221 4.90 11.22 11.48
CA HIS A 221 5.43 11.95 10.32
C HIS A 221 6.84 12.53 10.57
N SER A 222 7.59 11.93 11.49
CA SER A 222 8.99 12.29 11.72
C SER A 222 9.83 11.95 10.48
N HIS A 223 10.74 12.85 10.09
CA HIS A 223 11.68 12.72 8.97
C HIS A 223 12.62 11.51 9.07
N ASP A 224 12.53 10.70 10.14
CA ASP A 224 13.31 9.51 10.33
C ASP A 224 12.59 8.31 9.69
N ASN A 225 12.96 7.99 8.45
CA ASN A 225 12.43 6.88 7.64
C ASN A 225 12.63 5.48 8.26
N HIS A 226 13.24 5.40 9.45
CA HIS A 226 13.65 4.15 10.07
C HIS A 226 12.77 3.69 11.25
N SER A 227 11.85 4.51 11.77
CA SER A 227 11.10 4.15 12.99
C SER A 227 9.59 3.92 12.83
N HIS A 228 9.06 3.85 11.61
CA HIS A 228 7.62 3.63 11.41
C HIS A 228 7.34 2.15 11.13
N THR A 229 7.07 1.38 12.18
CA THR A 229 6.69 -0.04 12.07
C THR A 229 5.21 -0.23 11.69
N HIS A 230 4.77 0.43 10.62
CA HIS A 230 3.50 0.14 9.92
C HIS A 230 3.82 -0.59 8.60
N SER A 231 2.89 -1.34 8.03
CA SER A 231 3.19 -2.18 6.86
C SER A 231 3.91 -1.40 5.75
N HIS A 232 5.00 -1.97 5.24
CA HIS A 232 5.65 -1.46 4.03
C HIS A 232 4.88 -1.83 2.75
N ALA A 233 3.70 -2.45 2.83
CA ALA A 233 2.94 -2.83 1.66
C ALA A 233 2.37 -1.61 0.93
N THR A 234 2.59 -1.57 -0.39
CA THR A 234 2.17 -0.47 -1.29
C THR A 234 0.69 -0.11 -1.14
N ILE A 235 -0.20 -1.11 -1.08
CA ILE A 235 -1.66 -0.89 -0.96
C ILE A 235 -2.04 -0.31 0.41
N ASN A 236 -1.41 -0.80 1.49
CA ASN A 236 -1.66 -0.30 2.85
C ASN A 236 -1.27 1.18 2.96
N ILE A 237 -0.05 1.51 2.52
CA ILE A 237 0.50 2.87 2.51
C ILE A 237 -0.43 3.83 1.75
N ALA A 238 -0.82 3.47 0.51
CA ALA A 238 -1.65 4.33 -0.33
C ALA A 238 -3.03 4.59 0.28
N LEU A 239 -3.67 3.56 0.84
CA LEU A 239 -5.00 3.69 1.44
C LEU A 239 -4.96 4.47 2.77
N ASN A 240 -3.92 4.29 3.59
CA ASN A 240 -3.76 5.09 4.82
C ASN A 240 -3.56 6.58 4.48
N ALA A 241 -2.72 6.88 3.49
CA ALA A 241 -2.50 8.26 3.04
C ALA A 241 -3.78 8.93 2.54
N LEU A 242 -4.62 8.22 1.79
CA LEU A 242 -5.93 8.72 1.35
C LEU A 242 -6.87 8.97 2.53
N ARG A 243 -6.92 8.06 3.51
CA ARG A 243 -7.75 8.22 4.70
C ARG A 243 -7.34 9.43 5.53
N GLN A 244 -6.06 9.59 5.85
CA GLN A 244 -5.57 10.75 6.62
C GLN A 244 -5.80 12.06 5.86
N ASN A 245 -5.62 12.07 4.53
CA ASN A 245 -5.91 13.25 3.74
C ASN A 245 -7.41 13.51 3.57
N ASN A 246 -8.27 12.52 3.75
CA ASN A 246 -9.70 12.75 3.88
C ASN A 246 -10.03 13.49 5.18
N GLU A 247 -9.38 13.16 6.30
CA GLU A 247 -9.48 13.95 7.55
C GLU A 247 -9.04 15.41 7.32
N PHE A 248 -8.00 15.62 6.50
CA PHE A 248 -7.56 16.97 6.14
C PHE A 248 -8.64 17.73 5.38
N VAL A 249 -9.30 17.09 4.42
CA VAL A 249 -10.39 17.71 3.65
C VAL A 249 -11.57 18.08 4.56
N ASP A 250 -11.89 17.24 5.55
CA ASP A 250 -12.90 17.54 6.56
C ASP A 250 -12.52 18.76 7.41
N GLU A 251 -11.25 18.87 7.82
CA GLU A 251 -10.75 20.02 8.57
C GLU A 251 -10.68 21.30 7.72
N LEU A 252 -10.39 21.16 6.43
CA LEU A 252 -10.40 22.26 5.47
C LEU A 252 -11.82 22.80 5.25
N GLU A 253 -12.82 21.92 5.16
CA GLU A 253 -14.22 22.33 5.05
C GLU A 253 -14.67 23.17 6.24
N LYS A 254 -14.25 22.82 7.45
CA LYS A 254 -14.50 23.62 8.64
C LYS A 254 -13.90 25.03 8.50
N LEU A 255 -12.68 25.16 7.99
CA LEU A 255 -12.09 26.48 7.73
C LEU A 255 -12.92 27.28 6.70
N TYR A 256 -13.31 26.67 5.58
CA TYR A 256 -14.08 27.34 4.53
C TYR A 256 -15.50 27.70 4.96
N SER A 257 -16.07 27.01 5.95
CA SER A 257 -17.35 27.40 6.53
C SER A 257 -17.32 28.77 7.23
N LEU A 258 -16.13 29.30 7.58
CA LEU A 258 -16.00 30.61 8.21
C LEU A 258 -16.11 31.80 7.24
N GLU A 259 -16.13 31.56 5.92
CA GLU A 259 -16.08 32.64 4.92
C GLU A 259 -17.23 33.65 5.09
N SER A 260 -18.45 33.19 5.40
CA SER A 260 -19.60 34.07 5.64
C SER A 260 -19.42 34.95 6.88
N ASN A 261 -18.83 34.41 7.95
CA ASN A 261 -18.58 35.16 9.18
C ASN A 261 -17.59 36.31 8.92
N PHE A 262 -16.52 36.04 8.15
CA PHE A 262 -15.58 37.08 7.74
C PHE A 262 -16.19 38.15 6.82
N ASN A 263 -17.14 37.77 5.95
CA ASN A 263 -17.86 38.74 5.13
C ASN A 263 -18.73 39.69 5.94
N ALA A 264 -19.22 39.24 7.10
CA ALA A 264 -20.08 39.99 8.01
C ALA A 264 -19.32 40.88 9.02
N LEU A 265 -17.98 40.84 9.04
CA LEU A 265 -17.18 41.72 9.91
C LEU A 265 -17.32 43.18 9.51
N ASP A 266 -17.43 44.04 10.52
CA ASP A 266 -17.48 45.50 10.36
C ASP A 266 -16.11 46.09 9.99
N ASP A 267 -15.01 45.52 10.50
CA ASP A 267 -13.64 45.97 10.21
C ASP A 267 -13.17 45.48 8.84
N ASN A 268 -13.16 46.39 7.86
CA ASN A 268 -12.74 46.11 6.49
C ASN A 268 -11.28 45.64 6.39
N GLY A 269 -10.37 46.14 7.23
CA GLY A 269 -8.95 45.76 7.18
C GLY A 269 -8.75 44.29 7.56
N LYS A 270 -9.38 43.86 8.66
CA LYS A 270 -9.36 42.46 9.11
C LYS A 270 -10.03 41.53 8.11
N LYS A 271 -11.19 41.96 7.61
CA LYS A 271 -11.96 41.27 6.57
C LYS A 271 -11.14 41.03 5.32
N GLU A 272 -10.49 42.07 4.79
CA GLU A 272 -9.71 41.98 3.56
C GLU A 272 -8.48 41.09 3.70
N LEU A 273 -7.75 41.17 4.82
CA LEU A 273 -6.59 40.32 5.06
C LEU A 273 -6.95 38.84 4.90
N ILE A 274 -8.01 38.39 5.58
CA ILE A 274 -8.40 36.98 5.60
C ILE A 274 -9.10 36.57 4.29
N LEU A 275 -10.11 37.32 3.83
CA LEU A 275 -10.85 36.97 2.61
C LEU A 275 -9.94 36.90 1.39
N ASN A 276 -9.01 37.86 1.24
CA ASN A 276 -8.13 37.88 0.07
C ASN A 276 -7.06 36.79 0.16
N ASN A 277 -6.48 36.52 1.33
CA ASN A 277 -5.38 35.56 1.44
C ASN A 277 -5.80 34.11 1.62
N ILE A 278 -6.98 33.84 2.18
CA ILE A 278 -7.44 32.47 2.46
C ILE A 278 -8.53 32.06 1.48
N PHE A 279 -9.62 32.81 1.38
CA PHE A 279 -10.83 32.35 0.67
C PHE A 279 -10.85 32.68 -0.83
N LYS A 280 -10.44 33.87 -1.25
CA LYS A 280 -10.50 34.31 -2.66
C LYS A 280 -9.32 33.81 -3.51
N LEU A 281 -8.08 33.98 -3.04
CA LEU A 281 -6.89 33.60 -3.81
C LEU A 281 -6.58 32.10 -3.79
N ASN A 282 -7.10 31.36 -2.81
CA ASN A 282 -7.00 29.91 -2.76
C ASN A 282 -8.39 29.31 -2.79
N LYS A 283 -9.20 29.59 -3.82
CA LYS A 283 -10.51 28.92 -3.94
C LYS A 283 -10.27 27.41 -4.15
N ILE A 284 -10.26 26.68 -3.04
CA ILE A 284 -10.09 25.23 -3.01
C ILE A 284 -11.45 24.61 -3.22
N ASP A 285 -11.57 23.80 -4.26
CA ASP A 285 -12.77 23.02 -4.51
C ASP A 285 -12.75 21.74 -3.64
N ILE A 286 -13.36 21.85 -2.46
CA ILE A 286 -13.45 20.75 -1.49
C ILE A 286 -14.12 19.52 -2.09
N ASN A 287 -15.16 19.70 -2.91
CA ASN A 287 -15.87 18.60 -3.55
C ASN A 287 -14.98 17.86 -4.56
N LYS A 288 -14.17 18.60 -5.31
CA LYS A 288 -13.15 18.02 -6.20
C LYS A 288 -12.18 17.14 -5.41
N TYR A 289 -11.63 17.62 -4.29
CA TYR A 289 -10.72 16.84 -3.45
C TYR A 289 -11.37 15.57 -2.89
N ARG A 290 -12.61 15.66 -2.36
CA ARG A 290 -13.37 14.48 -1.91
C ARG A 290 -13.57 13.46 -3.02
N GLN A 291 -13.93 13.92 -4.22
CA GLN A 291 -14.16 13.03 -5.35
C GLN A 291 -12.88 12.32 -5.80
N ILE A 292 -11.75 13.03 -5.83
CA ILE A 292 -10.44 12.45 -6.16
C ILE A 292 -10.05 11.36 -5.16
N ILE A 293 -10.15 11.66 -3.85
CA ILE A 293 -9.87 10.68 -2.79
C ILE A 293 -10.76 9.45 -2.95
N LYS A 294 -12.07 9.64 -3.14
CA LYS A 294 -13.04 8.55 -3.33
C LYS A 294 -12.69 7.68 -4.54
N ASN A 295 -12.35 8.28 -5.68
CA ASN A 295 -11.97 7.55 -6.89
C ASN A 295 -10.69 6.73 -6.67
N ALA A 296 -9.67 7.34 -6.05
CA ALA A 296 -8.43 6.66 -5.72
C ALA A 296 -8.67 5.49 -4.75
N GLN A 297 -9.50 5.69 -3.73
CA GLN A 297 -9.85 4.66 -2.75
C GLN A 297 -10.62 3.50 -3.37
N LEU A 298 -11.60 3.77 -4.24
CA LEU A 298 -12.34 2.73 -4.95
C LEU A 298 -11.41 1.88 -5.83
N SER A 299 -10.49 2.52 -6.54
CA SER A 299 -9.56 1.79 -7.39
C SER A 299 -8.52 1.01 -6.58
N LEU A 300 -8.02 1.53 -5.47
CA LEU A 300 -7.13 0.80 -4.54
C LEU A 300 -7.83 -0.37 -3.85
N THR A 301 -9.13 -0.24 -3.55
CA THR A 301 -9.94 -1.32 -2.97
C THR A 301 -10.02 -2.51 -3.94
N LYS A 302 -10.22 -2.24 -5.24
CA LYS A 302 -10.17 -3.30 -6.27
C LYS A 302 -8.80 -3.99 -6.32
N LEU A 303 -7.70 -3.24 -6.15
CA LEU A 303 -6.35 -3.83 -6.10
C LEU A 303 -6.16 -4.69 -4.85
N ARG A 304 -6.65 -4.22 -3.71
CA ARG A 304 -6.66 -4.99 -2.46
C ARG A 304 -7.38 -6.32 -2.64
N GLU A 305 -8.55 -6.32 -3.30
CA GLU A 305 -9.29 -7.56 -3.59
C GLU A 305 -8.48 -8.55 -4.44
N GLN A 306 -7.68 -8.07 -5.41
CA GLN A 306 -6.77 -8.95 -6.17
C GLN A 306 -5.61 -9.45 -5.32
N ALA A 307 -5.07 -8.62 -4.43
CA ALA A 307 -4.01 -9.05 -3.50
C ALA A 307 -4.50 -10.10 -2.50
N ILE A 308 -5.75 -10.00 -2.03
CA ILE A 308 -6.40 -11.04 -1.21
C ILE A 308 -6.51 -12.35 -2.00
N LYS A 309 -6.83 -12.31 -3.29
CA LYS A 309 -6.85 -13.52 -4.14
C LYS A 309 -5.47 -14.17 -4.25
N LEU A 310 -4.37 -13.41 -4.27
CA LEU A 310 -3.01 -13.98 -4.20
C LEU A 310 -2.81 -14.79 -2.93
N PHE A 311 -3.21 -14.24 -1.78
CA PHE A 311 -3.11 -14.94 -0.50
C PHE A 311 -3.97 -16.21 -0.47
N ILE A 312 -5.18 -16.16 -1.03
CA ILE A 312 -6.06 -17.34 -1.15
C ILE A 312 -5.39 -18.43 -2.01
N ALA A 313 -4.79 -18.06 -3.15
CA ALA A 313 -4.09 -19.02 -4.01
C ALA A 313 -2.86 -19.62 -3.31
N ILE A 314 -2.06 -18.80 -2.63
CA ILE A 314 -0.92 -19.25 -1.79
C ILE A 314 -1.41 -20.23 -0.71
N LYS A 315 -2.48 -19.89 0.01
CA LYS A 315 -3.05 -20.74 1.07
C LYS A 315 -3.60 -22.06 0.51
N SER A 316 -4.14 -22.05 -0.70
CA SER A 316 -4.64 -23.26 -1.37
C SER A 316 -3.51 -24.20 -1.74
N ILE A 317 -2.37 -23.64 -2.19
CA ILE A 317 -1.11 -24.37 -2.40
C ILE A 317 -0.61 -24.93 -1.05
N GLU A 318 -0.52 -24.11 -0.01
CA GLU A 318 -0.11 -24.53 1.34
C GLU A 318 -0.97 -25.70 1.88
N ASN A 319 -2.29 -25.57 1.84
CA ASN A 319 -3.21 -26.61 2.33
C ASN A 319 -3.12 -27.92 1.56
N HIS A 320 -2.59 -27.89 0.33
CA HIS A 320 -2.42 -29.07 -0.51
C HIS A 320 -1.04 -29.71 -0.37
N ILE A 321 -0.06 -28.98 0.18
CA ILE A 321 1.35 -29.39 0.32
C ILE A 321 1.72 -29.69 1.77
N LYS A 322 1.09 -28.99 2.72
CA LYS A 322 1.11 -29.33 4.15
C LYS A 322 0.36 -30.65 4.35
N LEU A 323 0.98 -31.66 4.98
CA LEU A 323 1.35 -31.75 6.42
C LEU A 323 0.11 -31.93 7.30
#